data_AF-A0A165D8A5-F1
#
_entry.id   AF-A0A165D8A5-F1
#
_cell.length_a   1.000
_cell.length_b   1.000
_cell.length_c   1.000
_cell.angle_alpha   90.00
_cell.angle_beta   90.00
_cell.angle_gamma   90.00
#
_symmetry.space_group_name_H-M   'P 1'
#
loop_
_entity.id
_entity.type
_entity.pdbx_description
1 polymer ?
#
loop_
_entity_poly.entity_id
_entity_poly.type
_entity_poly.pdbx_seq_one_letter_code
_entity_poly.pdbx_strand_id
1 'polypeptide(L)'
;MSTLDPNRFAGPAEAALLRDDIAADEAARAALRERAKRAQTALHDANEAVRAAQEAAASAQQSVDHITQLEHVVDKRLAVSRGLLHPIRRLPDELLAMIFTWRPIFFSISRPVPCLPFVLAAVCRRWRRVALSTPVLWDTLSCSIKDFRDIEAERSYASYLRYYLVRSSNIPLSISVVYKARNCAARGPLWLAISELYRRAQTFSFSSYHDCDCKASVEAALNTPVYTEPDSYREVKYVQV
;
A
#
# COMPACT_ATOMS: atom_id res chain seq x y z
N MET A 1 -29.40 73.97 -9.93
CA MET A 1 -28.00 74.30 -10.27
C MET A 1 -27.93 74.35 -11.78
N SER A 2 -27.93 75.55 -12.37
CA SER A 2 -27.85 75.70 -13.83
C SER A 2 -26.60 74.99 -14.33
N THR A 3 -26.78 74.02 -15.21
CA THR A 3 -25.69 73.42 -15.99
C THR A 3 -25.01 74.55 -16.75
N LEU A 4 -23.81 74.92 -16.33
CA LEU A 4 -22.98 75.91 -17.02
C LEU A 4 -22.85 75.49 -18.48
N ASP A 5 -23.21 76.38 -19.40
CA ASP A 5 -23.04 76.16 -20.84
C ASP A 5 -21.54 75.99 -21.12
N PRO A 6 -21.09 74.79 -21.58
CA PRO A 6 -19.67 74.51 -21.80
C PRO A 6 -19.04 75.36 -22.91
N ASN A 7 -19.85 76.02 -23.74
CA ASN A 7 -19.38 76.89 -24.82
C ASN A 7 -19.49 78.39 -24.50
N ARG A 8 -19.87 78.76 -23.26
CA ARG A 8 -19.92 80.16 -22.81
C ARG A 8 -18.52 80.75 -22.70
N PHE A 9 -18.36 81.98 -23.19
CA PHE A 9 -17.13 82.74 -22.98
C PHE A 9 -17.01 83.23 -21.52
N ALA A 10 -15.88 82.96 -20.87
CA ALA A 10 -15.63 83.37 -19.49
C ALA A 10 -15.41 84.89 -19.38
N GLY A 11 -15.98 85.52 -18.35
CA GLY A 11 -15.73 86.95 -18.06
C GLY A 11 -14.27 87.20 -17.63
N PRO A 12 -13.78 88.45 -17.61
CA PRO A 12 -12.35 88.73 -17.39
C PRO A 12 -11.78 88.23 -16.06
N ALA A 13 -12.54 88.29 -14.97
CA ALA A 13 -12.12 87.76 -13.67
C ALA A 13 -12.16 86.22 -13.60
N GLU A 14 -13.20 85.61 -14.20
CA GLU A 14 -13.37 84.16 -14.33
C GLU A 14 -12.25 83.57 -15.22
N ALA A 15 -11.91 84.24 -16.32
CA ALA A 15 -10.83 83.88 -17.22
C ALA A 15 -9.43 83.98 -16.60
N ALA A 16 -9.22 84.86 -15.62
CA ALA A 16 -7.94 84.94 -14.90
C ALA A 16 -7.74 83.72 -13.99
N LEU A 17 -8.76 83.38 -13.19
CA LEU A 17 -8.74 82.18 -12.33
C LEU A 17 -8.58 80.89 -13.14
N LEU A 18 -9.33 80.76 -14.24
CA LEU A 18 -9.23 79.60 -15.13
C LEU A 18 -7.83 79.44 -15.73
N ARG A 19 -7.13 80.53 -16.04
CA ARG A 19 -5.74 80.45 -16.56
C ARG A 19 -4.76 79.97 -15.51
N ASP A 20 -4.88 80.45 -14.28
CA ASP A 20 -4.02 80.01 -13.17
C ASP A 20 -4.26 78.54 -12.86
N ASP A 21 -5.53 78.10 -12.82
CA ASP A 21 -5.90 76.69 -12.64
C ASP A 21 -5.38 75.82 -13.80
N ILE A 22 -5.53 76.27 -15.06
CA ILE A 22 -4.99 75.57 -16.22
C ILE A 22 -3.47 75.43 -16.13
N ALA A 23 -2.75 76.48 -15.74
CA ALA A 23 -1.29 76.45 -15.61
C ALA A 23 -0.85 75.47 -14.50
N ALA A 24 -1.55 75.46 -13.36
CA ALA A 24 -1.31 74.51 -12.27
C ALA A 24 -1.59 73.06 -12.70
N ASP A 25 -2.69 72.82 -13.41
CA ASP A 25 -3.06 71.50 -13.92
C ASP A 25 -2.09 71.00 -15.00
N GLU A 26 -1.60 71.88 -15.88
CA GLU A 26 -0.59 71.54 -16.89
C GLU A 26 0.73 71.15 -16.23
N ALA A 27 1.17 71.88 -15.21
CA ALA A 27 2.35 71.53 -14.42
C ALA A 27 2.18 70.19 -13.68
N ALA A 28 1.01 69.95 -13.07
CA ALA A 28 0.70 68.68 -12.41
C ALA A 28 0.68 67.50 -13.40
N ARG A 29 0.08 67.68 -14.58
CA ARG A 29 0.06 66.68 -15.66
C ARG A 29 1.48 66.35 -16.16
N ALA A 30 2.33 67.35 -16.32
CA ALA A 30 3.73 67.14 -16.71
C ALA A 30 4.50 66.32 -15.65
N ALA A 31 4.35 66.66 -14.37
CA ALA A 31 4.96 65.93 -13.26
C ALA A 31 4.48 64.46 -13.17
N LEU A 32 3.18 64.23 -13.36
CA LEU A 32 2.61 62.89 -13.39
C LEU A 32 3.13 62.06 -14.57
N ARG A 33 3.28 62.66 -15.76
CA ARG A 33 3.86 61.98 -16.93
C ARG A 33 5.30 61.55 -16.69
N GLU A 34 6.11 62.41 -16.07
CA GLU A 34 7.49 62.06 -15.74
C GLU A 34 7.58 60.94 -14.69
N ARG A 35 6.72 60.97 -13.68
CA ARG A 35 6.61 59.87 -12.71
C ARG A 35 6.18 58.56 -13.37
N ALA A 36 5.20 58.62 -14.27
CA ALA A 36 4.73 57.45 -15.02
C ALA A 36 5.84 56.86 -15.90
N LYS A 37 6.63 57.69 -16.58
CA LYS A 37 7.81 57.23 -17.34
C LYS A 37 8.82 56.51 -16.45
N ARG A 38 9.19 57.11 -15.31
CA ARG A 38 10.11 56.48 -14.35
C ARG A 38 9.58 55.15 -13.82
N ALA A 39 8.29 55.10 -13.51
CA ALA A 39 7.63 53.87 -13.07
C ALA A 39 7.63 52.80 -14.19
N GLN A 40 7.41 53.19 -15.44
CA GLN A 40 7.44 52.29 -16.60
C GLN A 40 8.83 51.69 -16.81
N THR A 41 9.89 52.52 -16.73
CA THR A 41 11.28 52.05 -16.82
C THR A 41 11.61 51.09 -15.69
N ALA A 42 11.30 51.45 -14.44
CA ALA A 42 11.55 50.57 -13.30
C ALA A 42 10.81 49.23 -13.41
N LEU A 43 9.59 49.23 -13.95
CA LEU A 43 8.82 48.01 -14.21
C LEU A 43 9.46 47.16 -15.32
N HIS A 44 9.99 47.78 -16.36
CA HIS A 44 10.73 47.07 -17.41
C HIS A 44 11.99 46.40 -16.84
N ASP A 45 12.82 47.15 -16.10
CA ASP A 45 14.04 46.65 -15.49
C ASP A 45 13.75 45.50 -14.51
N ALA A 46 12.68 45.62 -13.72
CA ALA A 46 12.23 44.55 -12.82
C ALA A 46 11.80 43.29 -13.57
N ASN A 47 11.09 43.42 -14.70
CA ASN A 47 10.71 42.28 -15.53
C ASN A 47 11.92 41.59 -16.17
N GLU A 48 12.92 42.35 -16.61
CA GLU A 48 14.17 41.76 -17.12
C GLU A 48 14.92 40.99 -16.04
N ALA A 49 15.00 41.53 -14.83
CA ALA A 49 15.61 40.84 -13.70
C ALA A 49 14.87 39.54 -13.33
N VAL A 50 13.54 39.54 -13.35
CA VAL A 50 12.73 38.33 -13.14
C VAL A 50 13.02 37.29 -14.22
N ARG A 51 13.10 37.69 -15.49
CA ARG A 51 13.41 36.76 -16.59
C ARG A 51 14.80 36.13 -16.41
N ALA A 52 15.81 36.93 -16.10
CA ALA A 52 17.17 36.43 -15.84
C ALA A 52 17.20 35.46 -14.64
N ALA A 53 16.47 35.76 -13.57
CA ALA A 53 16.35 34.86 -12.41
C ALA A 53 15.64 33.54 -12.76
N GLN A 54 14.60 33.58 -13.60
CA GLN A 54 13.90 32.39 -14.08
C GLN A 54 14.79 31.50 -14.94
N GLU A 55 15.60 32.09 -15.83
CA GLU A 55 16.56 31.35 -16.66
C GLU A 55 17.64 30.66 -15.80
N ALA A 56 18.19 31.38 -14.81
CA ALA A 56 19.15 30.82 -13.86
C ALA A 56 18.54 29.68 -13.03
N ALA A 57 17.30 29.84 -12.55
CA ALA A 57 16.57 28.81 -11.82
C ALA A 57 16.30 27.56 -12.69
N ALA A 58 15.92 27.75 -13.96
CA ALA A 58 15.69 26.65 -14.89
C ALA A 58 16.97 25.84 -15.15
N SER A 59 18.12 26.52 -15.32
CA SER A 59 19.42 25.87 -15.49
C SER A 59 19.85 25.09 -14.24
N ALA A 60 19.65 25.67 -13.05
CA ALA A 60 19.91 24.99 -11.79
C ALA A 60 19.02 23.75 -11.63
N GLN A 61 17.72 23.87 -11.97
CA GLN A 61 16.79 22.76 -11.90
C GLN A 61 17.19 21.62 -12.85
N GLN A 62 17.59 21.93 -14.09
CA GLN A 62 18.08 20.93 -15.04
C GLN A 62 19.31 20.19 -14.50
N SER A 63 20.20 20.88 -13.79
CA SER A 63 21.38 20.27 -13.17
C SER A 63 20.99 19.33 -12.02
N VAL A 64 20.03 19.74 -11.18
CA VAL A 64 19.47 18.89 -10.11
C VAL A 64 18.79 17.65 -10.69
N ASP A 65 17.98 17.82 -11.72
CA ASP A 65 17.29 16.72 -12.40
C ASP A 65 18.29 15.74 -13.03
N HIS A 66 19.38 16.25 -13.59
CA HIS A 66 20.44 15.41 -14.13
C HIS A 66 21.17 14.61 -13.06
N ILE A 67 21.54 15.26 -11.94
CA ILE A 67 22.23 14.59 -10.82
C ILE A 67 21.34 13.51 -10.19
N THR A 68 20.06 13.81 -9.94
CA THR A 68 19.13 12.83 -9.38
C THR A 68 18.92 11.62 -10.29
N GLN A 69 18.89 11.83 -11.62
CA GLN A 69 18.88 10.73 -12.58
C GLN A 69 20.15 9.86 -12.49
N LEU A 70 21.33 10.47 -12.37
CA LEU A 70 22.58 9.74 -12.20
C LEU A 70 22.61 8.95 -10.88
N GLU A 71 22.16 9.56 -9.79
CA GLU A 71 22.04 8.88 -8.49
C GLU A 71 21.13 7.66 -8.59
N HIS A 72 19.95 7.77 -9.20
CA HIS A 72 19.05 6.63 -9.43
C HIS A 72 19.70 5.50 -10.23
N VAL A 73 20.50 5.83 -11.25
CA VAL A 73 21.24 4.83 -12.04
C VAL A 73 22.28 4.12 -11.19
N VAL A 74 23.03 4.86 -10.37
CA VAL A 74 24.04 4.31 -9.46
C VAL A 74 23.40 3.44 -8.39
N ASP A 75 22.32 3.90 -7.75
CA ASP A 75 21.59 3.15 -6.72
C ASP A 75 21.06 1.82 -7.25
N LYS A 76 20.49 1.83 -8.46
CA LYS A 76 20.02 0.61 -9.11
C LYS A 76 21.17 -0.38 -9.32
N ARG A 77 22.34 0.09 -9.78
CA ARG A 77 23.54 -0.75 -9.95
C ARG A 77 24.04 -1.28 -8.61
N LEU A 78 24.11 -0.43 -7.59
CA LEU A 78 24.52 -0.83 -6.24
C LEU A 78 23.58 -1.88 -5.65
N ALA A 79 22.27 -1.73 -5.80
CA ALA A 79 21.28 -2.70 -5.33
C ALA A 79 21.48 -4.07 -6.00
N VAL A 80 21.70 -4.09 -7.31
CA VAL A 80 21.99 -5.34 -8.06
C VAL A 80 23.30 -5.97 -7.57
N SER A 81 24.38 -5.21 -7.50
CA SER A 81 25.70 -5.70 -7.06
C SER A 81 25.67 -6.20 -5.62
N ARG A 82 25.08 -5.46 -4.69
CA ARG A 82 24.87 -5.88 -3.29
C ARG A 82 24.05 -7.16 -3.22
N GLY A 83 23.00 -7.27 -4.04
CA GLY A 83 22.23 -8.49 -4.18
C GLY A 83 23.10 -9.66 -4.62
N LEU A 84 23.89 -9.50 -5.69
CA LEU A 84 24.77 -10.54 -6.24
C LEU A 84 25.82 -11.03 -5.23
N LEU A 85 26.36 -10.11 -4.44
CA LEU A 85 27.35 -10.39 -3.39
C LEU A 85 26.72 -10.81 -2.05
N HIS A 86 25.39 -10.85 -1.94
CA HIS A 86 24.73 -11.14 -0.68
C HIS A 86 25.09 -12.56 -0.18
N PRO A 87 25.62 -12.72 1.05
CA PRO A 87 26.16 -14.00 1.55
C PRO A 87 25.18 -15.18 1.45
N ILE A 88 23.88 -14.92 1.62
CA ILE A 88 22.81 -15.92 1.51
C ILE A 88 22.81 -16.68 0.17
N ARG A 89 23.35 -16.09 -0.91
CA ARG A 89 23.44 -16.73 -2.22
C ARG A 89 24.53 -17.79 -2.30
N ARG A 90 25.52 -17.75 -1.40
CA ARG A 90 26.60 -18.74 -1.29
C ARG A 90 26.26 -19.91 -0.39
N LEU A 91 25.21 -19.81 0.42
CA LEU A 91 24.76 -20.92 1.25
C LEU A 91 24.32 -22.09 0.36
N PRO A 92 24.61 -23.35 0.72
CA PRO A 92 23.93 -24.51 0.19
C PRO A 92 22.41 -24.47 0.42
N ASP A 93 21.66 -25.27 -0.33
CA ASP A 93 20.19 -25.29 -0.22
C ASP A 93 19.74 -25.85 1.15
N GLU A 94 20.54 -26.72 1.78
CA GLU A 94 20.29 -27.30 3.10
C GLU A 94 20.38 -26.26 4.21
N LEU A 95 21.42 -25.42 4.19
CA LEU A 95 21.56 -24.32 5.16
C LEU A 95 20.47 -23.27 4.96
N LEU A 96 20.08 -23.02 3.71
CA LEU A 96 18.96 -22.11 3.42
C LEU A 96 17.63 -22.67 3.93
N ALA A 97 17.38 -23.97 3.76
CA ALA A 97 16.23 -24.66 4.33
C ALA A 97 16.22 -24.58 5.86
N MET A 98 17.38 -24.79 6.50
CA MET A 98 17.53 -24.67 7.96
C MET A 98 17.18 -23.26 8.45
N ILE A 99 17.61 -22.21 7.74
CA ILE A 99 17.23 -20.82 8.04
C ILE A 99 15.72 -20.63 7.90
N PHE A 100 15.10 -21.15 6.84
CA PHE A 100 13.66 -21.04 6.63
C PHE A 100 12.85 -21.71 7.75
N THR A 101 13.33 -22.84 8.26
CA THR A 101 12.69 -23.59 9.35
C THR A 101 13.00 -23.03 10.73
N TRP A 102 13.97 -22.12 10.84
CA TRP A 102 14.37 -21.57 12.12
C TRP A 102 13.24 -20.70 12.68
N ARG A 103 12.66 -21.18 13.80
CA ARG A 103 11.63 -20.48 14.56
C ARG A 103 12.31 -19.90 15.80
N PRO A 104 12.59 -18.59 15.87
CA PRO A 104 13.19 -18.05 17.09
C PRO A 104 12.22 -18.25 18.25
N ILE A 105 12.74 -18.64 19.41
CA ILE A 105 11.97 -18.93 20.63
C ILE A 105 11.08 -17.73 21.02
N PHE A 106 11.45 -16.50 20.67
CA PHE A 106 10.68 -15.28 20.92
C PHE A 106 9.44 -15.09 20.02
N PHE A 107 9.33 -15.80 18.89
CA PHE A 107 8.14 -15.77 18.03
C PHE A 107 7.04 -16.74 18.50
N SER A 108 7.28 -17.54 19.55
CA SER A 108 6.29 -18.49 20.07
C SER A 108 5.06 -17.82 20.71
N ILE A 109 5.12 -16.50 20.96
CA ILE A 109 4.08 -15.76 21.70
C ILE A 109 3.05 -15.11 20.77
N SER A 110 3.30 -15.00 19.46
CA SER A 110 2.47 -14.15 18.60
C SER A 110 2.23 -14.75 17.22
N ARG A 111 1.47 -15.85 17.21
CA ARG A 111 0.79 -16.45 16.06
C ARG A 111 1.73 -17.04 14.99
N PRO A 112 1.48 -18.27 14.52
CA PRO A 112 2.12 -18.75 13.28
C PRO A 112 1.90 -17.73 12.17
N VAL A 113 2.97 -17.29 11.50
CA VAL A 113 2.87 -16.43 10.32
C VAL A 113 2.07 -17.24 9.28
N PRO A 114 0.79 -16.89 9.02
CA PRO A 114 0.03 -17.59 8.01
C PRO A 114 0.81 -17.46 6.70
N CYS A 115 0.90 -18.53 5.92
CA CYS A 115 1.53 -18.54 4.59
C CYS A 115 3.07 -18.37 4.50
N LEU A 116 3.86 -18.56 5.56
CA LEU A 116 5.33 -18.45 5.50
C LEU A 116 5.99 -19.18 4.29
N PRO A 117 5.63 -20.43 3.94
CA PRO A 117 6.22 -21.11 2.77
C PRO A 117 5.99 -20.35 1.46
N PHE A 118 4.82 -19.71 1.32
CA PHE A 118 4.47 -18.91 0.15
C PHE A 118 5.24 -17.59 0.12
N VAL A 119 5.41 -16.94 1.27
CA VAL A 119 6.22 -15.71 1.40
C VAL A 119 7.67 -15.99 0.98
N LEU A 120 8.26 -17.07 1.50
CA LEU A 120 9.61 -17.50 1.12
C LEU A 120 9.69 -17.82 -0.38
N ALA A 121 8.68 -18.50 -0.92
CA ALA A 121 8.60 -18.84 -2.35
C ALA A 121 8.37 -17.64 -3.28
N ALA A 122 7.98 -16.48 -2.75
CA ALA A 122 7.82 -15.25 -3.53
C ALA A 122 9.14 -14.48 -3.74
N VAL A 123 10.16 -14.72 -2.91
CA VAL A 123 11.41 -13.93 -2.92
C VAL A 123 12.22 -14.09 -4.22
N CYS A 124 12.56 -15.32 -4.61
CA CYS A 124 13.25 -15.60 -5.86
C CYS A 124 13.08 -17.06 -6.31
N ARG A 125 13.50 -17.41 -7.53
CA ARG A 125 13.40 -18.79 -8.07
C ARG A 125 14.09 -19.83 -7.18
N ARG A 126 15.26 -19.50 -6.62
CA ARG A 126 16.02 -20.40 -5.74
C ARG A 126 15.28 -20.64 -4.41
N TRP A 127 14.81 -19.57 -3.77
CA TRP A 127 14.04 -19.67 -2.53
C TRP A 127 12.74 -20.42 -2.73
N ARG A 128 12.06 -20.23 -3.87
CA ARG A 128 10.90 -21.03 -4.26
C ARG A 128 11.21 -22.51 -4.32
N ARG A 129 12.27 -22.91 -5.04
CA ARG A 129 12.66 -24.31 -5.12
C ARG A 129 12.89 -24.89 -3.73
N VAL A 130 13.69 -24.23 -2.89
CA VAL A 130 14.03 -24.70 -1.53
C VAL A 130 12.80 -24.74 -0.63
N ALA A 131 11.97 -23.69 -0.62
CA ALA A 131 10.77 -23.63 0.21
C ALA A 131 9.75 -24.72 -0.17
N LEU A 132 9.55 -24.96 -1.48
CA LEU A 132 8.66 -26.01 -1.97
C LEU A 132 9.23 -27.42 -1.74
N SER A 133 10.54 -27.59 -1.67
CA SER A 133 11.21 -28.89 -1.46
C SER A 133 11.56 -29.19 -0.01
N THR A 134 11.17 -28.35 0.95
CA THR A 134 11.47 -28.53 2.38
C THR A 134 10.18 -28.88 3.14
N PRO A 135 9.87 -30.17 3.37
CA PRO A 135 8.57 -30.58 3.91
C PRO A 135 8.25 -30.01 5.29
N VAL A 136 9.27 -29.80 6.14
CA VAL A 136 9.14 -29.23 7.49
C VAL A 136 8.53 -27.82 7.46
N LEU A 137 8.68 -27.05 6.38
CA LEU A 137 8.02 -25.74 6.26
C LEU A 137 6.50 -25.84 6.16
N TRP A 138 5.99 -27.01 5.75
CA TRP A 138 4.58 -27.29 5.49
C TRP A 138 3.95 -28.12 6.60
N ASP A 139 4.66 -28.36 7.72
CA ASP A 139 4.16 -29.15 8.84
C ASP A 139 3.08 -28.41 9.65
N THR A 140 3.14 -27.08 9.68
CA THR A 140 2.29 -26.24 10.52
C THR A 140 1.43 -25.32 9.67
N LEU A 141 0.12 -25.46 9.79
CA LEU A 141 -0.86 -24.57 9.17
C LEU A 141 -1.73 -23.94 10.24
N SER A 142 -1.79 -22.61 10.23
CA SER A 142 -2.85 -21.89 10.91
C SER A 142 -3.50 -20.92 9.95
N CYS A 143 -4.82 -21.03 9.80
CA CYS A 143 -5.56 -20.17 8.89
C CYS A 143 -6.91 -19.75 9.46
N SER A 144 -7.32 -18.52 9.16
CA SER A 144 -8.67 -18.05 9.38
C SER A 144 -9.39 -17.94 8.03
N ILE A 145 -10.49 -18.68 7.93
CA ILE A 145 -11.33 -18.79 6.74
C ILE A 145 -12.58 -17.93 6.98
N LYS A 146 -12.97 -17.15 5.96
CA LYS A 146 -14.17 -16.32 5.94
C LYS A 146 -15.08 -16.76 4.79
N ASP A 147 -16.26 -16.17 4.69
CA ASP A 147 -17.17 -16.36 3.54
C ASP A 147 -16.45 -16.20 2.19
N PHE A 148 -16.76 -17.07 1.23
CA PHE A 148 -16.29 -16.96 -0.15
C PHE A 148 -17.26 -16.14 -0.99
N ARG A 149 -16.73 -15.36 -1.94
CA ARG A 149 -17.56 -14.57 -2.88
C ARG A 149 -18.20 -15.47 -3.95
N ASP A 150 -17.50 -16.52 -4.36
CA ASP A 150 -17.89 -17.46 -5.40
C ASP A 150 -17.18 -18.83 -5.22
N ILE A 151 -17.47 -19.77 -6.12
CA ILE A 151 -16.90 -21.13 -6.11
C ILE A 151 -15.40 -21.16 -6.49
N GLU A 152 -14.90 -20.18 -7.24
CA GLU A 152 -13.50 -20.11 -7.64
C GLU A 152 -12.60 -19.67 -6.48
N ALA A 153 -13.08 -18.73 -5.67
CA ALA A 153 -12.47 -18.36 -4.41
C ALA A 153 -12.41 -19.54 -3.44
N GLU A 154 -13.48 -20.33 -3.34
CA GLU A 154 -13.49 -21.57 -2.54
C GLU A 154 -12.44 -22.58 -3.05
N ARG A 155 -12.40 -22.83 -4.37
CA ARG A 155 -11.42 -23.74 -4.99
C ARG A 155 -9.98 -23.30 -4.80
N SER A 156 -9.73 -21.99 -4.89
CA SER A 156 -8.40 -21.41 -4.68
C SER A 156 -7.94 -21.63 -3.24
N TYR A 157 -8.83 -21.46 -2.28
CA TYR A 157 -8.54 -21.70 -0.87
C TYR A 157 -8.37 -23.19 -0.54
N ALA A 158 -9.22 -24.05 -1.12
CA ALA A 158 -9.05 -25.51 -1.01
C ALA A 158 -7.70 -25.96 -1.60
N SER A 159 -7.27 -25.37 -2.71
CA SER A 159 -5.95 -25.62 -3.30
C SER A 159 -4.81 -25.17 -2.38
N TYR A 160 -4.95 -23.99 -1.75
CA TYR A 160 -4.02 -23.52 -0.72
C TYR A 160 -3.86 -24.53 0.42
N LEU A 161 -4.96 -25.07 0.96
CA LEU A 161 -4.94 -26.10 2.00
C LEU A 161 -4.28 -27.40 1.50
N ARG A 162 -4.58 -27.82 0.27
CA ARG A 162 -3.99 -29.02 -0.34
C ARG A 162 -2.49 -28.93 -0.59
N TYR A 163 -1.93 -27.74 -0.77
CA TYR A 163 -0.47 -27.60 -0.83
C TYR A 163 0.20 -28.09 0.46
N TYR A 164 -0.39 -27.83 1.63
CA TYR A 164 0.13 -28.33 2.90
C TYR A 164 0.10 -29.85 2.98
N LEU A 165 -0.94 -30.50 2.46
CA LEU A 165 -0.98 -31.96 2.32
C LEU A 165 0.14 -32.45 1.40
N VAL A 166 0.20 -31.99 0.16
CA VAL A 166 1.16 -32.54 -0.80
C VAL A 166 2.61 -32.30 -0.38
N ARG A 167 2.91 -31.13 0.21
CA ARG A 167 4.30 -30.70 0.45
C ARG A 167 4.88 -31.14 1.79
N SER A 168 4.05 -31.37 2.80
CA SER A 168 4.50 -31.97 4.06
C SER A 168 4.91 -33.44 3.93
N SER A 169 4.67 -34.07 2.78
CA SER A 169 5.04 -35.45 2.46
C SER A 169 4.50 -36.49 3.46
N ASN A 170 5.32 -36.98 4.40
CA ASN A 170 4.93 -37.94 5.44
C ASN A 170 5.17 -37.40 6.85
N ILE A 171 5.49 -36.10 6.98
CA ILE A 171 5.73 -35.48 8.28
C ILE A 171 4.37 -35.25 8.98
N PRO A 172 4.30 -35.43 10.31
CA PRO A 172 3.13 -35.08 11.11
C PRO A 172 2.70 -33.63 10.88
N LEU A 173 1.40 -33.41 10.68
CA LEU A 173 0.84 -32.08 10.47
C LEU A 173 0.24 -31.51 11.76
N SER A 174 0.48 -30.23 12.02
CA SER A 174 -0.14 -29.42 13.07
C SER A 174 -1.03 -28.36 12.44
N ILE A 175 -2.33 -28.55 12.54
CA ILE A 175 -3.33 -27.79 11.80
C ILE A 175 -4.26 -27.06 12.77
N SER A 176 -4.44 -25.76 12.56
CA SER A 176 -5.42 -24.93 13.27
C SER A 176 -6.24 -24.12 12.27
N VAL A 177 -7.54 -24.39 12.19
CA VAL A 177 -8.47 -23.75 11.27
C VAL A 177 -9.51 -22.98 12.06
N VAL A 178 -9.65 -21.69 11.77
CA VAL A 178 -10.70 -20.85 12.34
C VAL A 178 -11.69 -20.46 11.24
N TYR A 179 -12.90 -21.00 11.27
CA TYR A 179 -13.94 -20.76 10.27
C TYR A 179 -14.97 -19.73 10.74
N LYS A 180 -14.96 -18.54 10.12
CA LYS A 180 -15.85 -17.41 10.43
C LYS A 180 -16.77 -17.14 9.24
N ALA A 181 -17.83 -17.94 9.10
CA ALA A 181 -18.81 -17.77 8.04
C ALA A 181 -20.13 -17.23 8.58
N ARG A 182 -20.74 -16.30 7.84
CA ARG A 182 -22.08 -15.75 8.11
C ARG A 182 -23.17 -16.46 7.30
N ASN A 183 -22.81 -17.00 6.14
CA ASN A 183 -23.72 -17.77 5.29
C ASN A 183 -23.08 -19.12 4.96
N CYS A 184 -23.72 -20.18 5.45
CA CYS A 184 -23.20 -21.54 5.43
C CYS A 184 -23.40 -22.17 4.05
N ALA A 185 -22.43 -22.07 3.15
CA ALA A 185 -22.34 -22.99 2.02
C ALA A 185 -20.94 -22.96 1.38
N ALA A 186 -19.92 -23.45 2.09
CA ALA A 186 -18.80 -24.05 1.37
C ALA A 186 -19.37 -25.28 0.62
N ARG A 187 -19.32 -25.28 -0.71
CA ARG A 187 -20.10 -26.20 -1.57
C ARG A 187 -19.41 -27.55 -1.80
N GLY A 188 -18.38 -27.87 -1.03
CA GLY A 188 -17.75 -29.19 -0.99
C GLY A 188 -16.21 -29.19 -1.09
N PRO A 189 -15.58 -28.46 -2.03
CA PRO A 189 -14.12 -28.49 -2.21
C PRO A 189 -13.34 -28.11 -0.95
N LEU A 190 -13.82 -27.12 -0.19
CA LEU A 190 -13.16 -26.74 1.06
C LEU A 190 -13.25 -27.87 2.09
N TRP A 191 -14.44 -28.44 2.29
CA TRP A 191 -14.63 -29.50 3.29
C TRP A 191 -13.85 -30.76 2.95
N LEU A 192 -13.72 -31.11 1.67
CA LEU A 192 -12.84 -32.19 1.24
C LEU A 192 -11.39 -31.92 1.66
N ALA A 193 -10.85 -30.74 1.37
CA ALA A 193 -9.48 -30.39 1.76
C ALA A 193 -9.28 -30.38 3.29
N ILE A 194 -10.26 -29.88 4.05
CA ILE A 194 -10.21 -29.88 5.52
C ILE A 194 -10.29 -31.31 6.07
N SER A 195 -11.13 -32.19 5.51
CA SER A 195 -11.21 -33.60 5.91
C SER A 195 -9.92 -34.37 5.60
N GLU A 196 -9.25 -34.05 4.49
CA GLU A 196 -7.94 -34.62 4.12
C GLU A 196 -6.87 -34.16 5.12
N LEU A 197 -6.89 -32.88 5.51
CA LEU A 197 -6.00 -32.33 6.55
C LEU A 197 -6.26 -32.97 7.91
N TYR A 198 -7.52 -33.08 8.33
CA TYR A 198 -7.93 -33.71 9.58
C TYR A 198 -7.39 -35.14 9.69
N ARG A 199 -7.58 -35.96 8.64
CA ARG A 199 -7.13 -37.36 8.62
C ARG A 199 -5.61 -37.54 8.75
N ARG A 200 -4.83 -36.55 8.32
CA ARG A 200 -3.36 -36.63 8.31
C ARG A 200 -2.69 -35.84 9.45
N ALA A 201 -3.44 -34.94 10.08
CA ALA A 201 -2.96 -34.14 11.19
C ALA A 201 -2.68 -35.00 12.42
N GLN A 202 -1.52 -34.76 13.03
CA GLN A 202 -1.22 -35.24 14.37
C GLN A 202 -1.95 -34.38 15.39
N THR A 203 -1.93 -33.06 15.22
CA THR A 203 -2.71 -32.12 16.01
C THR A 203 -3.65 -31.37 15.10
N PHE A 204 -4.95 -31.41 15.39
CA PHE A 204 -5.95 -30.71 14.61
C PHE A 204 -6.87 -29.92 15.54
N SER A 205 -6.95 -28.62 15.30
CA SER A 205 -7.88 -27.70 15.94
C SER A 205 -8.76 -27.08 14.86
N PHE A 206 -10.07 -27.19 15.04
CA PHE A 206 -11.03 -26.42 14.26
C PHE A 206 -11.95 -25.66 15.20
N SER A 207 -12.01 -24.35 15.03
CA SER A 207 -12.97 -23.49 15.71
C SER A 207 -13.88 -22.85 14.69
N SER A 208 -15.18 -22.92 14.89
CA SER A 208 -16.16 -22.13 14.13
C SER A 208 -16.92 -21.16 15.00
N TYR A 209 -17.25 -20.01 14.43
CA TYR A 209 -18.15 -19.03 15.04
C TYR A 209 -19.41 -19.00 14.17
N HIS A 210 -20.53 -19.47 14.74
CA HIS A 210 -21.77 -19.68 13.99
C HIS A 210 -22.83 -18.65 14.35
N ASP A 211 -23.43 -18.04 13.33
CA ASP A 211 -24.85 -17.68 13.33
C ASP A 211 -25.57 -18.73 12.46
N CYS A 212 -26.04 -19.81 13.10
CA CYS A 212 -26.97 -20.83 12.56
C CYS A 212 -26.46 -21.76 11.40
N ASP A 213 -26.91 -23.03 11.41
CA ASP A 213 -26.84 -24.07 10.35
C ASP A 213 -25.52 -24.77 9.92
N CYS A 214 -24.31 -24.30 10.23
CA CYS A 214 -23.09 -24.98 9.75
C CYS A 214 -22.59 -26.15 10.61
N LYS A 215 -23.16 -26.37 11.81
CA LYS A 215 -22.76 -27.46 12.73
C LYS A 215 -22.88 -28.85 12.09
N ALA A 216 -24.00 -29.13 11.41
CA ALA A 216 -24.28 -30.42 10.79
C ALA A 216 -23.31 -30.76 9.64
N SER A 217 -22.87 -29.75 8.88
CA SER A 217 -21.90 -29.96 7.79
C SER A 217 -20.51 -30.32 8.30
N VAL A 218 -20.10 -29.73 9.44
CA VAL A 218 -18.80 -30.01 10.06
C VAL A 218 -18.80 -31.40 10.72
N GLU A 219 -19.84 -31.73 11.47
CA GLU A 219 -20.01 -33.06 12.08
C GLU A 219 -20.05 -34.18 11.02
N ALA A 220 -20.79 -33.98 9.92
CA ALA A 220 -20.84 -34.95 8.83
C ALA A 220 -19.49 -35.10 8.09
N ALA A 221 -18.71 -34.02 7.94
CA ALA A 221 -17.44 -34.05 7.21
C ALA A 221 -16.27 -34.60 8.03
N LEU A 222 -16.25 -34.36 9.35
CA LEU A 222 -15.16 -34.77 10.24
C LEU A 222 -15.46 -36.07 10.99
N ASN A 223 -16.72 -36.51 11.05
CA ASN A 223 -17.17 -37.71 11.74
C ASN A 223 -16.79 -37.74 13.24
N THR A 224 -16.86 -36.57 13.89
CA THR A 224 -16.48 -36.37 15.31
C THR A 224 -17.58 -35.64 16.10
N PRO A 225 -17.95 -36.10 17.32
CA PRO A 225 -18.93 -35.43 18.16
C PRO A 225 -18.40 -34.11 18.76
N VAL A 226 -19.32 -33.16 18.96
CA VAL A 226 -19.06 -31.78 19.38
C VAL A 226 -18.93 -31.63 20.90
N TYR A 227 -17.92 -30.86 21.34
CA TYR A 227 -17.90 -30.20 22.65
C TYR A 227 -18.18 -28.69 22.48
N THR A 228 -19.22 -28.20 23.16
CA THR A 228 -19.56 -26.77 23.28
C THR A 228 -19.25 -26.30 24.70
N GLU A 229 -18.40 -25.28 24.86
CA GLU A 229 -18.16 -24.63 26.15
C GLU A 229 -19.39 -23.79 26.57
N PRO A 230 -19.80 -23.79 27.86
CA PRO A 230 -21.15 -23.32 28.22
C PRO A 230 -21.33 -21.81 28.40
N ASP A 231 -20.32 -20.95 28.19
CA ASP A 231 -20.55 -19.50 28.37
C ASP A 231 -19.67 -18.61 27.46
N SER A 232 -20.35 -17.67 26.79
CA SER A 232 -19.91 -16.67 25.81
C SER A 232 -19.77 -17.14 24.33
N TYR A 233 -20.67 -16.65 23.48
CA TYR A 233 -20.64 -16.72 22.00
C TYR A 233 -20.13 -18.02 21.36
N ARG A 234 -20.99 -19.05 21.38
CA ARG A 234 -21.06 -20.22 20.45
C ARG A 234 -19.78 -20.56 19.69
N GLU A 235 -18.69 -20.84 20.40
CA GLU A 235 -17.48 -21.42 19.84
C GLU A 235 -17.61 -22.95 19.88
N VAL A 236 -17.53 -23.59 18.71
CA VAL A 236 -17.44 -25.05 18.63
C VAL A 236 -16.00 -25.41 18.37
N LYS A 237 -15.37 -26.13 19.30
CA LYS A 237 -13.99 -26.60 19.18
C LYS A 237 -13.98 -28.09 18.85
N TYR A 238 -13.31 -28.45 17.76
CA TYR A 238 -12.95 -29.83 17.44
C TYR A 238 -11.45 -29.95 17.64
N VAL A 239 -11.05 -30.73 18.64
CA VAL A 239 -9.65 -30.94 18.99
C VAL A 239 -9.36 -32.43 18.92
N GLN A 240 -8.41 -32.80 18.06
CA GLN A 240 -7.74 -34.09 18.14
C GLN A 240 -6.39 -33.85 18.82
N VAL A 241 -6.20 -34.51 19.97
CA VAL A 241 -4.94 -34.53 20.74
C VAL A 241 -4.13 -35.76 20.34
#